data_AF-A0A966BLU1-F1
#
_entry.id   AF-A0A966BLU1-F1
#
_cell.length_a   1.000
_cell.length_b   1.000
_cell.length_c   1.000
_cell.angle_alpha   90.00
_cell.angle_beta   90.00
_cell.angle_gamma   90.00
#
_symmetry.space_group_name_H-M   'P 1'
#
loop_
_entity.id
_entity.type
_entity.pdbx_description
1 polymer ?
#
loop_
_entity_poly.entity_id
_entity_poly.type
_entity_poly.pdbx_seq_one_letter_code
_entity_poly.pdbx_strand_id
1 'polypeptide(L)'
;NPPLKKGGRGDLGDFQRIIYMATLGKAAGVFGAFVAAEPAVINYLINQAHSYVYTTAAPPALAVAVRESLRLIVEGDARRAHLQCLIAQLKSGLAGLPWALMPSATAIQPLLVGDNQAALALSLALRERGLWVAAIRPPTVPQGTARLRITLSAAHTAHDVTRLIEALHELAR
;
A
#
# COMPACT_ATOMS: atom_id res chain seq x y z
N ASN A 1 -39.04 -7.07 6.43
CA ASN A 1 -38.58 -6.15 5.37
C ASN A 1 -38.84 -4.72 5.83
N PRO A 2 -37.80 -3.97 6.22
CA PRO A 2 -37.68 -2.60 5.71
C PRO A 2 -36.31 -2.41 5.03
N PRO A 3 -36.22 -1.56 3.99
CA PRO A 3 -35.00 -1.40 3.21
C PRO A 3 -34.01 -0.50 3.97
N LEU A 4 -32.76 -0.97 4.09
CA LEU A 4 -31.64 -0.15 4.56
C LEU A 4 -31.25 0.85 3.46
N LYS A 5 -31.05 2.11 3.86
CA LYS A 5 -30.75 3.25 2.99
C LYS A 5 -29.50 3.00 2.14
N LYS A 6 -29.64 3.19 0.81
CA LYS A 6 -28.54 3.32 -0.15
C LYS A 6 -27.80 4.64 0.09
N GLY A 7 -26.50 4.59 0.36
CA GLY A 7 -25.70 5.81 0.51
C GLY A 7 -24.29 5.61 1.06
N GLY A 8 -23.50 4.71 0.46
CA GLY A 8 -22.06 4.59 0.76
C GLY A 8 -21.31 4.04 -0.46
N ARG A 9 -20.25 4.72 -0.90
CA ARG A 9 -19.46 4.36 -2.10
C ARG A 9 -18.73 3.05 -1.89
N GLY A 10 -19.30 1.99 -2.46
CA GLY A 10 -18.84 0.61 -2.43
C GLY A 10 -20.06 -0.31 -2.50
N ASP A 11 -20.87 -0.18 -3.55
CA ASP A 11 -22.06 -1.02 -3.76
C ASP A 11 -21.60 -2.42 -4.16
N LEU A 12 -21.21 -3.21 -3.17
CA LEU A 12 -21.15 -4.66 -3.28
C LEU A 12 -22.59 -5.11 -3.05
N GLY A 13 -23.33 -5.39 -4.13
CA GLY A 13 -24.68 -5.94 -4.07
C GLY A 13 -24.76 -7.21 -3.19
N ASP A 14 -25.96 -7.74 -2.99
CA ASP A 14 -26.31 -8.91 -2.15
C ASP A 14 -25.51 -10.20 -2.47
N PHE A 15 -24.21 -10.21 -2.19
CA PHE A 15 -23.35 -11.36 -2.32
C PHE A 15 -23.28 -12.06 -0.96
N GLN A 16 -24.20 -12.98 -0.72
CA GLN A 16 -24.24 -13.92 0.41
C GLN A 16 -23.03 -14.89 0.48
N ARG A 17 -21.89 -14.55 -0.14
CA ARG A 17 -20.71 -15.42 -0.30
C ARG A 17 -19.39 -14.65 -0.35
N ILE A 18 -19.28 -13.52 0.34
CA ILE A 18 -18.02 -12.78 0.42
C ILE A 18 -17.21 -13.29 1.62
N ILE A 19 -15.99 -13.74 1.34
CA ILE A 19 -14.92 -13.87 2.33
C ILE A 19 -13.95 -12.73 2.07
N TYR A 20 -13.90 -11.77 2.97
CA TYR A 20 -12.95 -10.67 2.92
C TYR A 20 -11.76 -10.99 3.81
N MET A 21 -10.56 -10.98 3.24
CA MET A 21 -9.32 -11.17 3.98
C MET A 21 -8.43 -9.95 3.81
N ALA A 22 -7.89 -9.45 4.91
CA ALA A 22 -6.98 -8.32 4.88
C ALA A 22 -5.91 -8.42 5.96
N THR A 23 -4.78 -7.76 5.70
CA THR A 23 -3.69 -7.61 6.66
C THR A 23 -3.80 -6.28 7.39
N LEU A 24 -3.44 -6.29 8.66
CA LEU A 24 -3.35 -5.10 9.51
C LEU A 24 -1.93 -4.50 9.49
N GLY A 25 -0.96 -5.19 8.87
CA GLY A 25 0.46 -4.81 8.77
C GLY A 25 0.82 -3.77 7.72
N LYS A 26 -0.16 -3.09 7.12
CA LYS A 26 0.05 -2.10 6.05
C LYS A 26 -0.55 -0.75 6.44
N ALA A 27 -1.62 -0.33 5.77
CA ALA A 27 -2.27 0.95 6.03
C ALA A 27 -2.85 1.06 7.44
N ALA A 28 -3.18 -0.07 8.07
CA ALA A 28 -3.64 -0.10 9.47
C ALA A 28 -2.49 0.06 10.49
N GLY A 29 -1.22 0.01 10.08
CA GLY A 29 -0.09 0.38 10.94
C GLY A 29 0.08 -0.47 12.21
N VAL A 30 -0.54 -1.65 12.27
CA VAL A 30 -0.45 -2.58 13.41
C VAL A 30 0.01 -3.95 12.93
N PHE A 31 -0.28 -5.03 13.63
CA PHE A 31 0.14 -6.39 13.27
C PHE A 31 -1.06 -7.32 13.10
N GLY A 32 -0.88 -8.38 12.30
CA GLY A 32 -1.86 -9.44 12.11
C GLY A 32 -2.67 -9.33 10.82
N ALA A 33 -3.72 -10.13 10.75
CA ALA A 33 -4.67 -10.21 9.63
C ALA A 33 -6.04 -10.61 10.16
N PHE A 34 -7.08 -10.41 9.37
CA PHE A 34 -8.43 -10.84 9.71
C PHE A 34 -9.14 -11.44 8.50
N VAL A 35 -10.18 -12.21 8.80
CA VAL A 35 -11.18 -12.70 7.84
C VAL A 35 -12.54 -12.19 8.31
N ALA A 36 -13.29 -11.55 7.41
CA ALA A 36 -14.68 -11.18 7.60
C ALA A 36 -15.53 -11.93 6.57
N ALA A 37 -16.49 -12.71 7.04
CA ALA A 37 -17.34 -13.58 6.22
C ALA A 37 -18.66 -13.82 6.95
N GLU A 38 -19.56 -14.59 6.33
CA GLU A 38 -20.80 -15.02 7.00
C GLU A 38 -20.50 -15.83 8.27
N PRO A 39 -21.38 -15.77 9.30
CA PRO A 39 -21.16 -16.47 10.56
C PRO A 39 -20.87 -17.97 10.41
N ALA A 40 -21.52 -18.65 9.46
CA ALA A 40 -21.27 -20.07 9.20
C ALA A 40 -19.82 -20.34 8.75
N VAL A 41 -19.27 -19.47 7.90
CA VAL A 41 -17.88 -19.55 7.43
C VAL A 41 -16.92 -19.25 8.58
N ILE A 42 -17.17 -18.21 9.36
CA ILE A 42 -16.34 -17.85 10.52
C ILE A 42 -16.34 -18.98 11.55
N ASN A 43 -17.50 -19.54 11.87
CA ASN A 43 -17.62 -20.68 12.79
C ASN A 43 -16.85 -21.89 12.27
N TYR A 44 -16.95 -22.21 10.97
CA TYR A 44 -16.17 -23.29 10.37
C TYR A 44 -14.67 -23.03 10.51
N LEU A 45 -14.19 -21.83 10.18
CA LEU A 45 -12.77 -21.46 10.28
C LEU A 45 -12.25 -21.53 11.72
N ILE A 46 -13.01 -21.02 12.70
CA ILE A 46 -12.62 -21.08 14.12
C ILE A 46 -12.43 -22.53 14.58
N ASN A 47 -13.26 -23.46 14.11
CA ASN A 47 -13.20 -24.87 14.53
C ASN A 47 -12.19 -25.70 13.72
N GLN A 48 -11.98 -25.40 12.45
CA GLN A 48 -11.23 -26.26 11.53
C GLN A 48 -9.87 -25.71 11.07
N ALA A 49 -9.63 -24.39 11.17
CA ALA A 49 -8.39 -23.81 10.66
C ALA A 49 -7.23 -24.04 11.64
N HIS A 50 -6.34 -24.98 11.31
CA HIS A 50 -5.16 -25.29 12.14
C HIS A 50 -4.30 -24.05 12.42
N SER A 51 -4.19 -23.15 11.45
CA SER A 51 -3.45 -21.88 11.58
C SER A 51 -4.06 -20.91 12.60
N TYR A 52 -5.33 -21.09 12.97
CA TYR A 52 -6.01 -20.31 14.00
C TYR A 52 -6.07 -21.07 15.33
N VAL A 53 -6.39 -22.38 15.29
CA VAL A 53 -6.55 -23.21 16.50
C VAL A 53 -5.22 -23.42 17.24
N TYR A 54 -4.12 -23.61 16.50
CA TYR A 54 -2.81 -23.95 17.07
C TYR A 54 -1.84 -22.76 17.12
N THR A 55 -2.36 -21.53 17.22
CA THR A 55 -1.55 -20.32 17.35
C THR A 55 -1.83 -19.59 18.67
N THR A 56 -0.87 -18.82 19.15
CA THR A 56 -1.06 -17.98 20.33
C THR A 56 -2.01 -16.83 20.00
N ALA A 57 -2.99 -16.59 20.87
CA ALA A 57 -3.90 -15.47 20.72
C ALA A 57 -3.15 -14.13 20.63
N ALA A 58 -3.68 -13.21 19.82
CA ALA A 58 -3.15 -11.86 19.71
C ALA A 58 -3.16 -11.15 21.08
N PRO A 59 -2.11 -10.38 21.44
CA PRO A 59 -2.10 -9.61 22.69
C PRO A 59 -3.30 -8.65 22.78
N PRO A 60 -3.95 -8.49 23.96
CA PRO A 60 -5.10 -7.58 24.11
C PRO A 60 -4.80 -6.14 23.70
N ALA A 61 -3.58 -5.66 23.93
CA ALA A 61 -3.14 -4.33 23.50
C ALA A 61 -3.25 -4.14 21.98
N LEU A 62 -3.03 -5.20 21.20
CA LEU A 62 -3.17 -5.16 19.75
C LEU A 62 -4.64 -4.96 19.35
N ALA A 63 -5.59 -5.56 20.05
CA ALA A 63 -7.02 -5.36 19.77
C ALA A 63 -7.44 -3.89 19.97
N VAL A 64 -6.91 -3.23 21.00
CA VAL A 64 -7.15 -1.80 21.25
C VAL A 64 -6.54 -0.95 20.13
N ALA A 65 -5.29 -1.22 19.74
CA ALA A 65 -4.61 -0.51 18.66
C ALA A 65 -5.32 -0.68 17.31
N VAL A 66 -5.79 -1.89 17.00
CA VAL A 66 -6.56 -2.19 15.79
C VAL A 66 -7.87 -1.39 15.77
N ARG A 67 -8.59 -1.35 16.90
CA ARG A 67 -9.86 -0.61 16.99
C ARG A 67 -9.67 0.88 16.68
N GLU A 68 -8.63 1.49 17.25
CA GLU A 68 -8.32 2.90 16.98
C GLU A 68 -7.84 3.12 15.55
N SER A 69 -6.99 2.23 15.03
CA SER A 69 -6.54 2.29 13.65
C SER A 69 -7.70 2.21 12.65
N LEU A 70 -8.68 1.32 12.87
CA LEU A 70 -9.87 1.24 12.04
C LEU A 70 -10.70 2.53 12.08
N ARG A 71 -10.85 3.14 13.25
CA ARG A 71 -11.52 4.44 13.39
C ARG A 71 -10.84 5.52 12.54
N LEU A 72 -9.50 5.60 12.63
CA LEU A 72 -8.69 6.54 11.83
C LEU A 72 -8.75 6.24 10.33
N ILE A 73 -8.86 4.97 9.92
CA ILE A 73 -9.02 4.59 8.52
C ILE A 73 -10.38 5.06 8.00
N VAL A 74 -11.46 4.83 8.75
CA VAL A 74 -12.82 5.26 8.37
C VAL A 74 -12.84 6.78 8.18
N GLU A 75 -12.31 7.55 9.14
CA GLU A 75 -12.23 9.01 9.11
C GLU A 75 -11.10 9.56 8.18
N GLY A 76 -10.44 8.70 7.42
CA GLY A 76 -9.21 9.03 6.69
C GLY A 76 -9.37 9.78 5.37
N ASP A 77 -10.52 10.38 5.06
CA ASP A 77 -10.78 11.00 3.73
C ASP A 77 -9.80 12.12 3.39
N ALA A 78 -9.50 13.00 4.35
CA ALA A 78 -8.51 14.05 4.15
C ALA A 78 -7.11 13.49 3.85
N ARG A 79 -6.70 12.42 4.57
CA ARG A 79 -5.42 11.72 4.34
C ARG A 79 -5.39 11.07 2.96
N ARG A 80 -6.49 10.46 2.52
CA ARG A 80 -6.62 9.87 1.18
C ARG A 80 -6.53 10.94 0.10
N ALA A 81 -7.23 12.06 0.26
CA ALA A 81 -7.18 13.17 -0.69
C ALA A 81 -5.77 13.76 -0.80
N HIS A 82 -5.11 14.02 0.34
CA HIS A 82 -3.72 14.48 0.37
C HIS A 82 -2.78 13.52 -0.37
N LEU A 83 -2.87 12.22 -0.08
CA LEU A 83 -2.07 11.21 -0.77
C LEU A 83 -2.30 11.22 -2.29
N GLN A 84 -3.54 11.42 -2.76
CA GLN A 84 -3.82 11.53 -4.20
C GLN A 84 -3.19 12.78 -4.82
N CYS A 85 -3.17 13.92 -4.12
CA CYS A 85 -2.44 15.11 -4.55
C CYS A 85 -0.94 14.84 -4.70
N LEU A 86 -0.32 14.16 -3.72
CA LEU A 86 1.10 13.78 -3.78
C LEU A 86 1.41 12.82 -4.94
N ILE A 87 0.51 11.86 -5.20
CA ILE A 87 0.64 10.94 -6.35
C ILE A 87 0.57 11.72 -7.67
N ALA A 88 -0.35 12.68 -7.78
CA ALA A 88 -0.47 13.52 -8.97
C ALA A 88 0.80 14.37 -9.19
N GLN A 89 1.32 15.01 -8.13
CA GLN A 89 2.56 15.78 -8.15
C GLN A 89 3.76 14.92 -8.60
N LEU A 90 3.90 13.71 -8.06
CA LEU A 90 4.96 12.79 -8.48
C LEU A 90 4.81 12.45 -9.97
N LYS A 91 3.61 12.06 -10.41
CA LYS A 91 3.36 11.69 -11.81
C LYS A 91 3.72 12.81 -12.79
N SER A 92 3.34 14.05 -12.48
CA SER A 92 3.67 15.19 -13.33
C SER A 92 5.17 15.50 -13.30
N GLY A 93 5.81 15.41 -12.13
CA GLY A 93 7.22 15.75 -11.96
C GLY A 93 8.20 14.77 -12.60
N LEU A 94 7.81 13.51 -12.77
CA LEU A 94 8.66 12.49 -13.41
C LEU A 94 8.58 12.49 -14.94
N ALA A 95 7.77 13.36 -15.54
CA ALA A 95 7.72 13.50 -17.00
C ALA A 95 9.10 13.92 -17.55
N GLY A 96 9.51 13.30 -18.66
CA GLY A 96 10.77 13.60 -19.35
C GLY A 96 12.01 12.88 -18.80
N LEU A 97 11.89 12.10 -17.73
CA LEU A 97 12.96 11.22 -17.26
C LEU A 97 13.17 10.02 -18.22
N PRO A 98 14.38 9.44 -18.28
CA PRO A 98 14.66 8.25 -19.07
C PRO A 98 13.98 6.98 -18.54
N TRP A 99 13.46 7.02 -17.30
CA TRP A 99 12.76 5.91 -16.66
C TRP A 99 11.24 6.08 -16.78
N ALA A 100 10.55 4.99 -17.12
CA ALA A 100 9.10 5.00 -17.31
C ALA A 100 8.38 4.78 -15.98
N LEU A 101 7.53 5.72 -15.58
CA LEU A 101 6.60 5.50 -14.47
C LEU A 101 5.46 4.57 -14.94
N MET A 102 5.32 3.41 -14.29
CA MET A 102 4.31 2.43 -14.65
C MET A 102 2.90 2.89 -14.21
N PRO A 103 1.83 2.52 -14.95
CA PRO A 103 0.47 2.82 -14.53
C PRO A 103 0.16 2.29 -13.12
N SER A 104 -0.22 3.19 -12.22
CA SER A 104 -0.68 2.84 -10.88
C SER A 104 -1.66 3.88 -10.33
N ALA A 105 -2.80 3.42 -9.81
CA ALA A 105 -3.77 4.22 -9.09
C ALA A 105 -3.59 4.17 -7.55
N THR A 106 -2.56 3.48 -7.07
CA THR A 106 -2.35 3.21 -5.64
C THR A 106 -1.24 4.09 -5.06
N ALA A 107 -1.00 4.01 -3.75
CA ALA A 107 0.14 4.67 -3.11
C ALA A 107 1.52 4.20 -3.61
N ILE A 108 1.56 3.05 -4.29
CA ILE A 108 2.78 2.46 -4.84
C ILE A 108 2.94 2.95 -6.27
N GLN A 109 4.04 3.60 -6.58
CA GLN A 109 4.36 4.22 -7.87
C GLN A 109 5.65 3.56 -8.41
N PRO A 110 5.54 2.55 -9.29
CA PRO A 110 6.70 1.81 -9.77
C PRO A 110 7.42 2.56 -10.91
N LEU A 111 8.69 2.87 -10.73
CA LEU A 111 9.54 3.51 -11.74
C LEU A 111 10.41 2.44 -12.42
N LEU A 112 10.11 2.11 -13.66
CA LEU A 112 10.78 1.06 -14.43
C LEU A 112 12.19 1.49 -14.85
N VAL A 113 13.19 0.72 -14.43
CA VAL A 113 14.60 0.93 -14.77
C VAL A 113 15.09 -0.15 -15.76
N GLY A 114 14.54 -1.36 -15.68
CA GLY A 114 14.85 -2.48 -16.56
C GLY A 114 15.98 -3.35 -16.00
N ASP A 115 17.20 -2.83 -16.02
CA ASP A 115 18.40 -3.54 -15.57
C ASP A 115 18.55 -3.59 -14.03
N ASN A 116 19.06 -4.71 -13.53
CA ASN A 116 19.22 -4.96 -12.09
C ASN A 116 20.28 -4.07 -11.44
N GLN A 117 21.43 -3.89 -12.11
CA GLN A 117 22.53 -3.10 -11.57
C GLN A 117 22.20 -1.61 -11.64
N ALA A 118 21.60 -1.15 -12.74
CA ALA A 118 21.12 0.21 -12.87
C ALA A 118 20.08 0.55 -11.79
N ALA A 119 19.12 -0.35 -11.53
CA ALA A 119 18.12 -0.14 -10.48
C ALA A 119 18.75 -0.06 -9.07
N LEU A 120 19.74 -0.91 -8.77
CA LEU A 120 20.47 -0.88 -7.50
C LEU A 120 21.32 0.38 -7.36
N ALA A 121 22.06 0.77 -8.41
CA ALA A 121 22.87 1.98 -8.43
C ALA A 121 22.00 3.22 -8.21
N LEU A 122 20.85 3.32 -8.89
CA LEU A 122 19.92 4.42 -8.71
C LEU A 122 19.35 4.47 -7.29
N SER A 123 18.98 3.31 -6.72
CA SER A 123 18.52 3.20 -5.33
C SER A 123 19.58 3.66 -4.33
N LEU A 124 20.84 3.29 -4.54
CA LEU A 124 21.97 3.69 -3.70
C LEU A 124 22.26 5.20 -3.81
N ALA A 125 22.24 5.75 -5.02
CA ALA A 125 22.49 7.17 -5.27
C ALA A 125 21.39 8.08 -4.67
N LEU A 126 20.14 7.61 -4.65
CA LEU A 126 19.05 8.24 -3.90
C LEU A 126 19.30 8.17 -2.39
N ARG A 127 19.77 7.02 -1.89
CA ARG A 127 20.08 6.83 -0.46
C ARG A 127 21.17 7.79 0.02
N GLU A 128 22.19 8.03 -0.79
CA GLU A 128 23.25 9.02 -0.50
C GLU A 128 22.71 10.46 -0.38
N ARG A 129 21.56 10.74 -1.02
CA ARG A 129 20.82 12.01 -0.90
C ARG A 129 19.80 12.02 0.25
N GLY A 130 19.82 10.98 1.08
CA GLY A 130 18.88 10.80 2.19
C GLY A 130 17.48 10.34 1.77
N LEU A 131 17.31 9.82 0.55
CA LEU A 131 16.04 9.31 0.02
C LEU A 131 16.06 7.79 -0.05
N TRP A 132 15.24 7.13 0.76
CA TRP A 132 15.15 5.68 0.74
C TRP A 132 14.06 5.18 -0.21
N VAL A 133 14.48 4.71 -1.40
CA VAL A 133 13.58 4.08 -2.38
C VAL A 133 14.14 2.72 -2.78
N ALA A 134 13.42 1.65 -2.47
CA ALA A 134 13.90 0.28 -2.70
C ALA A 134 13.85 -0.12 -4.18
N ALA A 135 14.96 -0.70 -4.67
CA ALA A 135 14.98 -1.43 -5.93
C ALA A 135 14.34 -2.82 -5.77
N ILE A 136 13.38 -3.14 -6.63
CA ILE A 136 12.75 -4.45 -6.74
C ILE A 136 13.24 -5.11 -8.02
N ARG A 137 13.73 -6.34 -7.88
CA ARG A 137 14.41 -7.11 -8.93
C ARG A 137 13.96 -8.58 -8.90
N PRO A 138 14.27 -9.39 -9.91
CA PRO A 138 13.97 -10.82 -9.90
C PRO A 138 14.49 -11.53 -8.64
N PRO A 139 13.79 -12.57 -8.14
CA PRO A 139 12.60 -13.21 -8.72
C PRO A 139 11.27 -12.47 -8.42
N THR A 140 11.29 -11.38 -7.65
CA THR A 140 10.08 -10.66 -7.24
C THR A 140 9.35 -9.97 -8.41
N VAL A 141 10.09 -9.63 -9.47
CA VAL A 141 9.55 -9.11 -10.74
C VAL A 141 10.16 -9.88 -11.91
N PRO A 142 9.51 -9.90 -13.09
CA PRO A 142 10.08 -10.54 -14.28
C PRO A 142 11.47 -9.99 -14.64
N GLN A 143 12.30 -10.83 -15.28
CA GLN A 143 13.60 -10.43 -15.81
C GLN A 143 13.48 -9.22 -16.75
N GLY A 144 14.47 -8.32 -16.71
CA GLY A 144 14.47 -7.09 -17.51
C GLY A 144 13.43 -6.04 -17.08
N THR A 145 12.76 -6.23 -15.94
CA THR A 145 11.76 -5.27 -15.42
C THR A 145 12.07 -4.78 -14.00
N ALA A 146 13.36 -4.72 -13.65
CA ALA A 146 13.80 -4.14 -12.39
C ALA A 146 13.31 -2.70 -12.27
N ARG A 147 12.91 -2.30 -11.06
CA ARG A 147 12.22 -1.03 -10.86
C ARG A 147 12.45 -0.49 -9.46
N LEU A 148 12.37 0.82 -9.32
CA LEU A 148 12.23 1.42 -8.00
C LEU A 148 10.76 1.37 -7.56
N ARG A 149 10.51 0.97 -6.31
CA ARG A 149 9.18 0.97 -5.71
C ARG A 149 9.02 2.19 -4.82
N ILE A 150 8.59 3.30 -5.41
CA ILE A 150 8.24 4.51 -4.66
C ILE A 150 6.91 4.23 -3.95
N THR A 151 6.86 4.37 -2.62
CA THR A 151 5.63 4.19 -1.84
C THR A 151 5.33 5.48 -1.09
N LEU A 152 4.33 6.21 -1.54
CA LEU A 152 3.90 7.44 -0.88
C LEU A 152 3.01 7.14 0.33
N SER A 153 3.03 8.03 1.31
CA SER A 153 2.14 7.98 2.47
C SER A 153 1.53 9.36 2.67
N ALA A 154 0.41 9.44 3.38
CA ALA A 154 -0.19 10.72 3.76
C ALA A 154 0.67 11.52 4.76
N ALA A 155 1.74 10.93 5.31
CA ALA A 155 2.69 11.62 6.17
C ALA A 155 3.77 12.37 5.38
N HIS A 156 3.97 12.05 4.10
CA HIS A 156 4.86 12.83 3.24
C HIS A 156 4.26 14.22 2.98
N THR A 157 5.14 15.20 2.88
CA THR A 157 4.81 16.56 2.47
C THR A 157 4.98 16.72 0.96
N ALA A 158 4.42 17.80 0.40
CA ALA A 158 4.69 18.17 -0.99
C ALA A 158 6.19 18.42 -1.24
N HIS A 159 6.91 18.93 -0.24
CA HIS A 159 8.36 19.16 -0.32
C HIS A 159 9.14 17.85 -0.42
N ASP A 160 8.76 16.80 0.32
CA ASP A 160 9.41 15.48 0.21
C ASP A 160 9.30 14.92 -1.22
N VAL A 161 8.14 15.10 -1.85
CA VAL A 161 7.91 14.68 -3.24
C VAL A 161 8.75 15.52 -4.21
N THR A 162 8.82 16.84 -4.02
CA THR A 162 9.69 17.72 -4.82
C THR A 162 11.15 17.28 -4.71
N ARG A 163 11.67 17.03 -3.50
CA ARG A 163 13.05 16.57 -3.30
C ARG A 163 13.34 15.26 -4.03
N LEU A 164 12.39 14.32 -4.03
CA LEU A 164 12.53 13.07 -4.78
C LEU A 164 12.57 13.30 -6.30
N ILE A 165 11.68 14.16 -6.82
CA ILE A 165 11.63 14.51 -8.25
C ILE A 165 12.96 15.15 -8.68
N GLU A 166 13.43 16.15 -7.95
CA GLU A 166 14.69 16.85 -8.23
C GLU A 166 15.88 15.90 -8.24
N ALA A 167 16.00 15.04 -7.22
CA ALA A 167 17.07 14.05 -7.15
C ALA A 167 17.05 13.07 -8.33
N LEU A 168 15.87 12.65 -8.80
CA LEU A 168 15.74 11.79 -9.97
C LEU A 168 16.14 12.52 -11.26
N HIS A 169 15.78 13.80 -11.42
CA HIS A 169 16.22 14.62 -12.55
C HIS A 169 17.73 14.85 -12.56
N GLU A 170 18.34 15.06 -11.40
CA GLU A 170 19.80 15.17 -11.29
C GLU A 170 20.51 13.87 -11.69
N LEU A 171 19.99 12.73 -11.24
CA LEU A 171 20.57 11.40 -11.52
C LEU A 171 20.33 10.91 -12.95
N ALA A 172 19.43 11.56 -13.67
CA ALA A 172 19.15 11.27 -15.07
C ALA A 172 20.07 12.01 -16.06
N ARG A 173 20.85 12.99 -15.58
CA ARG A 173 21.86 13.73 -16.37
C ARG A 173 23.15 12.93 -16.46
#